data_AF-A0A7Y2E6S4-F1
#
_entry.id   AF-A0A7Y2E6S4-F1
#
_cell.length_a   1.000
_cell.length_b   1.000
_cell.length_c   1.000
_cell.angle_alpha   90.00
_cell.angle_beta   90.00
_cell.angle_gamma   90.00
#
_symmetry.space_group_name_H-M   'P 1'
#
loop_
_entity.id
_entity.type
_entity.pdbx_description
1 polymer ?
#
loop_
_entity_poly.entity_id
_entity_poly.type
_entity_poly.pdbx_seq_one_letter_code
_entity_poly.pdbx_strand_id
1 'polypeptide(L)'
;MKALAKSPFVTCTLQAVGYLALALALGLWAANLARSNTQGEFTPPLDDTYIYLQYARSASQGAPLEYQIGESPTRGATSLLYPFLLAPFVPLTSPNGLVWVAWAYGVLFLGLLAWLTHRFAVSLDLPGWPLGL
;
A
#
# COMPACT_ATOMS: atom_id res chain seq x y z
N MET A 1 12.02 -14.64 -32.43
CA MET A 1 11.12 -14.09 -31.39
C MET A 1 10.46 -15.14 -30.47
N LYS A 2 10.44 -16.45 -30.80
CA LYS A 2 9.83 -17.49 -29.95
C LYS A 2 10.69 -17.99 -28.76
N ALA A 3 11.98 -17.63 -28.70
CA ALA A 3 12.92 -18.14 -27.70
C ALA A 3 12.94 -17.36 -26.37
N LEU A 4 12.34 -16.15 -26.32
CA LEU A 4 12.28 -15.32 -25.11
C LEU A 4 11.11 -15.67 -24.17
N ALA A 5 10.21 -16.57 -24.61
CA ALA A 5 8.93 -16.83 -23.94
C ALA A 5 8.97 -17.92 -22.83
N LYS A 6 10.15 -18.46 -22.49
CA LYS A 6 10.24 -19.62 -21.57
C LYS A 6 11.35 -19.51 -20.51
N SER A 7 11.86 -18.33 -20.19
CA SER A 7 12.69 -18.23 -18.98
C SER A 7 11.78 -18.10 -17.75
N PRO A 8 12.03 -18.88 -16.67
CA PRO A 8 11.23 -18.80 -15.44
C PRO A 8 11.25 -17.39 -14.83
N PHE A 9 12.33 -16.65 -15.09
CA PHE A 9 12.48 -15.24 -14.72
C PHE A 9 11.48 -14.34 -15.47
N VAL A 10 11.32 -14.51 -16.79
CA VAL A 10 10.37 -13.70 -17.59
C VAL A 10 8.94 -13.94 -17.15
N THR A 11 8.55 -15.20 -16.89
CA THR A 11 7.21 -15.52 -16.37
C THR A 11 6.97 -14.90 -14.99
N CYS A 12 7.97 -14.97 -14.10
CA CYS A 12 7.90 -14.38 -12.77
C CYS A 12 7.69 -12.86 -12.80
N THR A 13 8.42 -12.16 -13.67
CA THR A 13 8.30 -10.70 -13.84
C THR A 13 6.95 -10.32 -14.44
N LEU A 14 6.48 -11.04 -15.46
CA LEU A 14 5.18 -10.77 -16.07
C LEU A 14 4.02 -10.96 -15.08
N GLN A 15 4.09 -11.98 -14.23
CA GLN A 15 3.10 -12.20 -13.16
C GLN A 15 3.11 -11.05 -12.15
N ALA A 16 4.28 -10.63 -11.68
CA ALA A 16 4.40 -9.50 -10.75
C ALA A 16 3.80 -8.21 -11.34
N VAL A 17 4.12 -7.91 -12.60
CA VAL A 17 3.55 -6.77 -13.33
C VAL A 17 2.03 -6.92 -13.47
N GLY A 18 1.53 -8.12 -13.77
CA GLY A 18 0.10 -8.38 -13.88
C GLY A 18 -0.67 -8.10 -12.58
N TYR A 19 -0.17 -8.59 -11.44
CA TYR A 19 -0.79 -8.31 -10.13
C TYR A 19 -0.71 -6.84 -9.75
N LEU A 20 0.42 -6.17 -10.01
CA LEU A 20 0.55 -4.75 -9.75
C LEU A 20 -0.37 -3.91 -10.63
N ALA A 21 -0.51 -4.26 -11.92
CA ALA A 21 -1.42 -3.59 -12.84
C ALA A 21 -2.89 -3.76 -12.40
N LEU A 22 -3.26 -4.96 -11.95
CA LEU A 22 -4.59 -5.21 -11.40
C LEU A 22 -4.84 -4.39 -10.13
N ALA A 23 -3.89 -4.40 -9.19
CA ALA A 23 -3.98 -3.61 -7.96
C ALA A 23 -4.08 -2.10 -8.25
N LEU A 24 -3.35 -1.61 -9.26
CA LEU A 24 -3.42 -0.23 -9.71
C LEU A 24 -4.80 0.09 -10.30
N ALA A 25 -5.34 -0.78 -11.17
CA ALA A 25 -6.67 -0.58 -11.74
C ALA A 25 -7.75 -0.52 -10.66
N LEU A 26 -7.71 -1.43 -9.68
CA LEU A 26 -8.62 -1.43 -8.53
C LEU A 26 -8.44 -0.20 -7.64
N GLY A 27 -7.19 0.21 -7.39
CA GLY A 27 -6.87 1.39 -6.60
C GLY A 27 -7.32 2.70 -7.27
N LEU A 28 -7.17 2.82 -8.58
CA LEU A 28 -7.68 3.97 -9.34
C LEU A 28 -9.21 4.00 -9.36
N TRP A 29 -9.85 2.84 -9.55
CA TRP A 29 -11.29 2.72 -9.49
C TRP A 29 -11.84 3.12 -8.11
N ALA A 30 -11.25 2.58 -7.02
CA ALA A 30 -11.63 2.92 -5.66
C ALA A 30 -11.37 4.40 -5.33
N ALA A 31 -10.26 4.99 -5.83
CA ALA A 31 -9.99 6.40 -5.63
C ALA A 31 -11.00 7.30 -6.34
N ASN A 32 -11.42 6.91 -7.55
CA ASN A 32 -12.47 7.61 -8.28
C ASN A 32 -13.81 7.55 -7.55
N LEU A 33 -14.16 6.38 -6.97
CA LEU A 33 -15.35 6.23 -6.15
C LEU A 33 -15.29 7.08 -4.87
N ALA A 34 -14.17 7.10 -4.17
CA ALA A 34 -14.00 7.95 -3.00
C ALA A 34 -14.24 9.42 -3.38
N ARG A 35 -13.52 9.89 -4.42
CA ARG A 35 -13.61 11.27 -4.91
C ARG A 35 -15.02 11.69 -5.33
N SER A 36 -15.78 10.79 -5.96
CA SER A 36 -17.16 11.08 -6.37
C SER A 36 -18.12 11.23 -5.20
N ASN A 37 -17.83 10.58 -4.06
CA ASN A 37 -18.68 10.61 -2.87
C ASN A 37 -18.28 11.70 -1.85
N THR A 38 -17.13 12.34 -2.03
CA THR A 38 -16.54 13.33 -1.10
C THR A 38 -16.40 14.72 -1.72
N GLN A 39 -17.22 15.03 -2.73
CA GLN A 39 -17.21 16.33 -3.42
C GLN A 39 -15.83 16.73 -4.00
N GLY A 40 -14.99 15.74 -4.33
CA GLY A 40 -13.66 15.99 -4.89
C GLY A 40 -12.51 15.90 -3.88
N GLU A 41 -12.77 15.85 -2.57
CA GLU A 41 -11.73 15.72 -1.56
C GLU A 41 -11.32 14.26 -1.37
N PHE A 42 -10.05 13.94 -1.53
CA PHE A 42 -9.60 12.58 -1.29
C PHE A 42 -9.31 12.35 0.19
N THR A 43 -10.25 11.70 0.88
CA THR A 43 -10.12 11.30 2.28
C THR A 43 -9.85 9.79 2.38
N PRO A 44 -9.12 9.34 3.42
CA PRO A 44 -9.02 7.93 3.70
C PRO A 44 -10.40 7.31 3.91
N PRO A 45 -10.63 6.06 3.45
CA PRO A 45 -11.89 5.37 3.66
C PRO A 45 -12.13 4.96 5.13
N LEU A 46 -11.06 4.85 5.93
CA LEU A 46 -11.10 4.54 7.36
C LEU A 46 -10.35 5.62 8.16
N ASP A 47 -10.92 5.96 9.31
CA ASP A 47 -10.42 6.94 10.27
C ASP A 47 -9.05 6.58 10.86
N ASP A 48 -8.80 5.29 11.13
CA ASP A 48 -7.50 4.78 11.63
C ASP A 48 -6.30 5.22 10.79
N THR A 49 -6.50 5.49 9.49
CA THR A 49 -5.44 6.00 8.61
C THR A 49 -4.84 7.29 9.17
N TYR A 50 -5.68 8.18 9.72
CA TYR A 50 -5.22 9.46 10.25
C TYR A 50 -4.28 9.32 11.44
N ILE A 51 -4.43 8.27 12.24
CA ILE A 51 -3.53 7.97 13.36
C ILE A 51 -2.11 7.76 12.83
N TYR A 52 -1.95 6.94 11.77
CA TYR A 52 -0.64 6.70 11.17
C TYR A 52 -0.06 7.92 10.46
N LEU A 53 -0.90 8.72 9.79
CA LEU A 53 -0.47 9.98 9.18
C LEU A 53 0.05 10.95 10.25
N GLN A 54 -0.58 11.00 11.42
CA GLN A 54 -0.12 11.84 12.53
C GLN A 54 1.22 11.35 13.08
N TYR A 55 1.37 10.04 13.36
CA TYR A 55 2.68 9.50 13.79
C TYR A 55 3.78 9.71 12.76
N ALA A 56 3.46 9.66 11.46
CA ALA A 56 4.43 9.95 10.40
C ALA A 56 4.90 11.41 10.47
N ARG A 57 4.01 12.36 10.77
CA ARG A 57 4.39 13.77 10.99
C ARG A 57 5.29 13.92 12.20
N SER A 58 4.95 13.33 13.33
CA SER A 58 5.79 13.40 14.53
C SER A 58 7.16 12.78 14.29
N ALA A 59 7.21 11.62 13.63
CA ALA A 59 8.46 10.97 13.24
C ALA A 59 9.28 11.82 12.27
N SER A 60 8.65 12.51 11.31
CA SER A 60 9.35 13.42 10.38
C SER A 60 9.98 14.64 11.08
N GLN A 61 9.47 14.99 12.26
CA GLN A 61 9.97 16.09 13.09
C GLN A 61 10.95 15.63 14.18
N GLY A 62 11.33 14.34 14.19
CA GLY A 62 12.26 13.78 15.17
C GLY A 62 11.63 13.37 16.51
N ALA A 63 10.30 13.34 16.59
CA ALA A 63 9.53 12.92 17.77
C ALA A 63 8.77 11.61 17.48
N PRO A 64 9.45 10.47 17.24
CA PRO A 64 8.77 9.22 16.95
C PRO A 64 7.95 8.74 18.16
N LEU A 65 6.80 8.10 17.90
CA LEU A 65 5.88 7.54 18.91
C LEU A 65 5.16 8.58 19.80
N GLU A 66 5.45 9.87 19.64
CA GLU A 66 4.64 10.95 20.18
C GLU A 66 3.45 11.21 19.24
N TYR A 67 2.22 11.05 19.73
CA TYR A 67 1.04 11.37 18.92
C TYR A 67 0.93 12.89 18.71
N GLN A 68 1.18 13.64 19.78
CA GLN A 68 1.33 15.10 19.78
C GLN A 68 2.75 15.42 20.23
N ILE A 69 3.44 16.29 19.49
CA ILE A 69 4.83 16.64 19.77
C ILE A 69 4.92 17.36 21.11
N GLY A 70 5.85 16.91 21.97
CA GLY A 70 6.06 17.42 23.32
C GLY A 70 5.29 16.66 24.39
N GLU A 71 4.44 15.70 24.01
CA GLU A 71 3.76 14.81 24.95
C GLU A 71 4.58 13.53 25.20
N SER A 72 4.16 12.76 26.21
CA SER A 72 4.76 11.44 26.43
C SER A 72 4.48 10.49 25.25
N PRO A 73 5.44 9.63 24.87
CA PRO A 73 5.22 8.59 23.87
C PRO A 73 4.00 7.74 24.20
N THR A 74 3.19 7.41 23.18
CA THR A 74 1.96 6.65 23.37
C THR A 74 1.98 5.33 22.61
N ARG A 75 1.12 4.40 23.02
CA ARG A 75 0.99 3.06 22.40
C ARG A 75 -0.02 3.01 21.26
N GLY A 76 -0.50 4.17 20.78
CA GLY A 76 -1.54 4.23 19.76
C GLY A 76 -1.07 3.76 18.37
N ALA A 77 0.23 3.66 18.12
CA ALA A 77 0.77 3.10 16.89
C ALA A 77 0.74 1.56 16.93
N THR A 78 -0.28 0.93 16.36
CA THR A 78 -0.36 -0.53 16.22
C THR A 78 0.55 -1.10 15.12
N SER A 79 1.26 -0.22 14.40
CA SER A 79 2.37 -0.55 13.52
C SER A 79 3.56 0.35 13.79
N LEU A 80 4.72 -0.25 14.06
CA LEU A 80 5.98 0.50 14.25
C LEU A 80 6.56 0.96 12.92
N LEU A 81 6.56 0.10 11.89
CA LEU A 81 7.24 0.37 10.62
C LEU A 81 6.50 1.38 9.74
N TYR A 82 5.16 1.30 9.71
CA TYR A 82 4.37 2.04 8.73
C TYR A 82 4.50 3.58 8.83
N PRO A 83 4.46 4.20 10.04
CA PRO A 83 4.73 5.63 10.17
C PRO A 83 6.12 6.05 9.66
N PHE A 84 7.15 5.22 9.84
CA PHE A 84 8.50 5.51 9.36
C PHE A 84 8.63 5.40 7.83
N LEU A 85 7.83 4.55 7.18
CA LEU A 85 7.77 4.53 5.72
C LEU A 85 7.12 5.80 5.16
N LEU A 86 6.13 6.35 5.88
CA LEU A 86 5.44 7.58 5.49
C LEU A 86 6.22 8.86 5.81
N ALA A 87 6.98 8.87 6.92
CA ALA A 87 7.67 10.05 7.44
C ALA A 87 8.55 10.82 6.42
N PRO A 88 9.34 10.16 5.54
CA PRO A 88 10.13 10.84 4.52
C PRO A 88 9.31 11.66 3.52
N PHE A 89 8.02 11.34 3.36
CA PHE A 89 7.13 12.03 2.42
C PHE A 89 6.36 13.20 3.04
N VAL A 90 6.39 13.35 4.37
CA VAL A 90 5.76 14.49 5.05
C VAL A 90 6.26 15.83 4.50
N PRO A 91 7.57 16.10 4.37
CA PRO A 91 8.04 17.36 3.78
C PRO A 91 7.82 17.47 2.26
N LEU A 92 7.50 16.36 1.58
CA LEU A 92 7.31 16.31 0.13
C LEU A 92 5.83 16.49 -0.28
N THR A 93 4.92 16.52 0.69
CA THR A 93 3.48 16.54 0.44
C THR A 93 2.82 17.76 1.11
N SER A 94 1.66 18.16 0.59
CA SER A 94 0.82 19.13 1.27
C SER A 94 0.29 18.56 2.59
N PRO A 95 -0.27 19.37 3.51
CA PRO A 95 -0.84 18.88 4.75
C PRO A 95 -1.81 17.72 4.55
N ASN A 96 -2.64 17.73 3.51
CA ASN A 96 -3.54 16.61 3.21
C ASN A 96 -2.98 15.63 2.17
N GLY A 97 -1.79 15.86 1.61
CA GLY A 97 -1.22 15.06 0.53
C GLY A 97 -0.67 13.70 0.95
N LEU A 98 -0.30 13.54 2.22
CA LEU A 98 0.27 12.29 2.74
C LEU A 98 -0.67 11.08 2.58
N VAL A 99 -1.99 11.32 2.51
CA VAL A 99 -2.99 10.28 2.23
C VAL A 99 -2.74 9.59 0.88
N TRP A 100 -2.23 10.31 -0.12
CA TRP A 100 -1.95 9.73 -1.44
C TRP A 100 -0.75 8.79 -1.40
N VAL A 101 0.22 9.06 -0.52
CA VAL A 101 1.36 8.17 -0.28
C VAL A 101 0.87 6.89 0.40
N ALA A 102 0.03 7.03 1.42
CA ALA A 102 -0.62 5.89 2.08
C ALA A 102 -1.43 5.05 1.09
N TRP A 103 -2.17 5.69 0.18
CA TRP A 103 -2.92 5.04 -0.89
C TRP A 103 -2.02 4.29 -1.89
N ALA A 104 -0.95 4.94 -2.34
CA ALA A 104 0.04 4.32 -3.23
C ALA A 104 0.70 3.10 -2.59
N TYR A 105 0.99 3.16 -1.29
CA TYR A 105 1.44 2.00 -0.53
C TYR A 105 0.39 0.89 -0.45
N GLY A 106 -0.88 1.22 -0.24
CA GLY A 106 -1.97 0.24 -0.29
C GLY A 106 -1.99 -0.52 -1.62
N VAL A 107 -1.93 0.21 -2.74
CA VAL A 107 -1.88 -0.39 -4.09
C VAL A 107 -0.64 -1.27 -4.28
N LEU A 108 0.54 -0.76 -3.91
CA LEU A 108 1.81 -1.48 -4.05
C LEU A 108 1.81 -2.76 -3.23
N PHE A 109 1.44 -2.69 -1.95
CA PHE A 109 1.46 -3.83 -1.05
C PHE A 109 0.37 -4.85 -1.37
N LEU A 110 -0.79 -4.43 -1.87
CA LEU A 110 -1.81 -5.35 -2.37
C LEU A 110 -1.29 -6.15 -3.56
N GLY A 111 -0.70 -5.49 -4.55
CA GLY A 111 -0.12 -6.16 -5.73
C GLY A 111 1.02 -7.11 -5.35
N LEU A 112 1.92 -6.66 -4.47
CA LEU A 112 3.02 -7.48 -3.97
C LEU A 112 2.53 -8.70 -3.18
N LEU A 113 1.54 -8.52 -2.29
CA LEU A 113 0.94 -9.59 -1.50
C LEU A 113 0.28 -10.64 -2.41
N ALA A 114 -0.51 -10.21 -3.40
CA ALA A 114 -1.17 -11.12 -4.33
C ALA A 114 -0.15 -11.95 -5.12
N TRP A 115 0.91 -11.31 -5.62
CA TRP A 115 1.99 -11.99 -6.31
C TRP A 115 2.75 -12.98 -5.41
N LEU A 116 3.14 -12.58 -4.20
CA LEU A 116 3.83 -13.46 -3.25
C LEU A 116 2.96 -14.64 -2.82
N THR A 117 1.66 -14.41 -2.61
CA THR A 117 0.70 -15.48 -2.26
C THR A 117 0.58 -16.49 -3.40
N HIS A 118 0.46 -16.03 -4.65
CA HIS A 118 0.46 -16.92 -5.81
C HIS A 118 1.75 -17.74 -5.92
N ARG A 119 2.92 -17.09 -5.74
CA ARG A 119 4.23 -17.76 -5.75
C ARG A 119 4.33 -18.82 -4.66
N PHE A 120 3.84 -18.51 -3.46
CA PHE A 120 3.81 -19.43 -2.34
C PHE A 120 2.89 -20.62 -2.63
N ALA A 121 1.69 -20.38 -3.17
CA ALA A 121 0.75 -21.44 -3.55
C ALA A 121 1.35 -22.41 -4.58
N VAL A 122 1.98 -21.88 -5.63
CA VAL A 122 2.68 -22.68 -6.65
C VAL A 122 3.85 -23.47 -6.03
N SER A 123 4.57 -22.90 -5.06
CA SER A 123 5.69 -23.60 -4.42
C SER A 123 5.27 -24.78 -3.53
N LEU A 124 4.02 -24.80 -3.10
CA LEU A 124 3.46 -25.84 -2.25
C LEU A 124 2.75 -26.94 -3.06
N ASP A 125 2.77 -26.87 -4.40
CA ASP A 125 1.94 -27.71 -5.28
C ASP A 125 0.46 -27.72 -4.84
N LEU A 126 0.00 -26.62 -4.23
CA LEU A 126 -1.41 -26.51 -3.91
C LEU A 126 -2.17 -26.55 -5.23
N PRO A 127 -3.12 -27.48 -5.41
CA PRO A 127 -3.95 -27.46 -6.59
C PRO A 127 -4.56 -26.07 -6.68
N GLY A 128 -4.56 -25.47 -7.88
CA GLY A 128 -5.29 -24.23 -8.12
C GLY A 128 -6.72 -24.44 -7.64
N TRP A 129 -7.05 -23.91 -6.46
CA TRP A 129 -8.38 -24.05 -5.87
C TRP A 129 -9.40 -23.44 -6.84
N PRO A 130 -10.57 -24.08 -7.01
CA PRO A 130 -11.03 -24.48 -8.33
C PRO A 130 -11.74 -23.33 -9.03
N LEU A 131 -11.22 -22.97 -10.20
CA LEU A 131 -12.07 -22.51 -11.29
C LEU A 131 -11.97 -23.57 -12.38
N GLY A 132 -12.61 -24.71 -12.11
CA GLY A 132 -13.18 -25.52 -13.16
C GLY A 132 -14.40 -24.79 -13.70
N LEU A 133 -14.17 -23.83 -14.60
CA LEU A 133 -15.16 -23.28 -15.52
C LEU A 133 -14.61 -23.41 -16.93
#